data_AF-A0A1W9X3N5-F1
#
_entry.id   AF-A0A1W9X3N5-F1
#
_cell.length_a   1.000
_cell.length_b   1.000
_cell.length_c   1.000
_cell.angle_alpha   90.00
_cell.angle_beta   90.00
_cell.angle_gamma   90.00
#
_symmetry.space_group_name_H-M   'P 1'
#
loop_
_entity.id
_entity.type
_entity.pdbx_description
1 polymer ?
#
loop_
_entity_poly.entity_id
_entity_poly.type
_entity_poly.pdbx_seq_one_letter_code
_entity_poly.pdbx_strand_id
1 'polypeptide(L)'
;MNKSDQVNEWHSKAMDIAEQGFIAQRKGQLDKAKQFSKKALQYEREAAMLLLSDYDIEPTRSVLFRSAACLALDFGNYREAERMIAFGLSGNPPPEILEELRELFISDILSKYPAKPISISLSQPRPSSLFIVL
;
A
#
# COMPACT_ATOMS: atom_id res chain seq x y z
N MET A 1 26.21 -2.27 -0.50
CA MET A 1 25.20 -1.19 -0.50
C MET A 1 24.42 -1.30 0.79
N ASN A 2 24.25 -0.21 1.53
CA ASN A 2 23.47 -0.26 2.77
C ASN A 2 21.97 -0.30 2.44
N LYS A 3 21.15 -0.81 3.35
CA LYS A 3 19.69 -0.95 3.19
C LYS A 3 19.03 0.38 2.83
N SER A 4 19.43 1.46 3.49
CA SER A 4 18.93 2.82 3.22
C SER A 4 19.26 3.29 1.80
N ASP A 5 20.48 3.01 1.30
CA ASP A 5 20.87 3.36 -0.07
C ASP A 5 19.99 2.64 -1.10
N GLN A 6 19.68 1.37 -0.84
CA GLN A 6 18.83 0.56 -1.71
C GLN A 6 17.38 1.05 -1.73
N VAL A 7 16.84 1.42 -0.57
CA VAL A 7 15.50 2.05 -0.46
C VAL A 7 15.47 3.33 -1.28
N ASN A 8 16.46 4.21 -1.11
CA ASN A 8 16.55 5.47 -1.83
C ASN A 8 16.68 5.24 -3.33
N GLU A 9 17.53 4.30 -3.77
CA GLU A 9 17.69 3.97 -5.18
C GLU A 9 16.37 3.50 -5.82
N TRP A 10 15.64 2.62 -5.14
CA TRP A 10 14.36 2.12 -5.64
C TRP A 10 13.28 3.21 -5.65
N HIS A 11 13.20 4.01 -4.59
CA HIS A 11 12.30 5.15 -4.54
C HIS A 11 12.59 6.18 -5.65
N SER A 12 13.85 6.57 -5.86
CA SER A 12 14.21 7.49 -6.95
C SER A 12 13.84 6.93 -8.33
N LYS A 13 14.13 5.64 -8.58
CA LYS A 13 13.71 4.98 -9.83
C LYS A 13 12.19 4.96 -10.00
N ALA A 14 11.44 4.79 -8.92
CA ALA A 14 9.99 4.85 -8.97
C ALA A 14 9.52 6.25 -9.39
N MET A 15 10.05 7.30 -8.78
CA MET A 15 9.68 8.69 -9.07
C MET A 15 10.03 9.10 -10.50
N ASP A 16 11.22 8.76 -10.99
CA ASP A 16 11.64 9.04 -12.37
C ASP A 16 10.70 8.40 -13.40
N ILE A 17 10.23 7.18 -13.11
CA ILE A 17 9.32 6.45 -14.00
C ILE A 17 7.88 6.95 -13.84
N ALA A 18 7.45 7.32 -12.64
CA ALA A 18 6.15 7.93 -12.40
C ALA A 18 6.01 9.24 -13.18
N GLU A 19 7.07 10.07 -13.19
CA GLU A 19 7.11 11.29 -13.99
C GLU A 19 6.97 10.99 -15.49
N GLN A 20 7.67 9.97 -16.01
CA GLN A 20 7.49 9.53 -17.39
C GLN A 20 6.05 9.07 -17.68
N GLY A 21 5.43 8.36 -16.74
CA GLY A 21 4.03 7.95 -16.79
C GLY A 21 3.08 9.15 -16.88
N PHE A 22 3.30 10.16 -16.05
CA PHE A 22 2.55 11.41 -16.06
C PHE A 22 2.71 12.16 -17.38
N ILE A 23 3.93 12.30 -17.90
CA ILE A 23 4.20 12.93 -19.20
C ILE A 23 3.50 12.17 -20.33
N ALA A 24 3.54 10.83 -20.33
CA ALA A 24 2.85 10.01 -21.32
C ALA A 24 1.33 10.20 -21.25
N GLN A 25 0.76 10.28 -20.04
CA GLN A 25 -0.67 10.55 -19.84
C GLN A 25 -1.07 11.91 -20.42
N ARG A 26 -0.30 12.96 -20.16
CA ARG A 26 -0.53 14.32 -20.70
C ARG A 26 -0.43 14.37 -22.23
N LYS A 27 0.32 13.46 -22.85
CA LYS A 27 0.42 13.28 -24.31
C LYS A 27 -0.65 12.35 -24.90
N GLY A 28 -1.59 11.85 -24.09
CA GLY A 28 -2.63 10.91 -24.53
C GLY A 28 -2.10 9.49 -24.81
N GLN A 29 -0.86 9.17 -24.41
CA GLN A 29 -0.23 7.87 -24.64
C GLN A 29 -0.59 6.89 -23.53
N LEU A 30 -1.87 6.53 -23.44
CA LEU A 30 -2.44 5.80 -22.28
C LEU A 30 -1.77 4.44 -22.03
N ASP A 31 -1.43 3.70 -23.08
CA ASP A 31 -0.74 2.40 -22.92
C ASP A 31 0.65 2.55 -22.31
N LYS A 32 1.40 3.58 -22.73
CA LYS A 32 2.72 3.89 -22.17
C LYS A 32 2.61 4.38 -20.73
N ALA A 33 1.65 5.26 -20.45
CA ALA A 33 1.38 5.72 -19.10
C ALA A 33 1.12 4.53 -18.17
N LYS A 34 0.26 3.59 -18.59
CA LYS A 34 -0.02 2.37 -17.83
C LYS A 34 1.22 1.49 -17.61
N GLN A 35 2.07 1.34 -18.62
CA GLN A 35 3.31 0.56 -18.49
C GLN A 35 4.30 1.21 -17.52
N PHE A 36 4.52 2.52 -17.65
CA PHE A 36 5.40 3.26 -16.75
C PHE A 36 4.91 3.13 -15.31
N SER A 37 3.64 3.34 -15.06
CA SER A 37 3.15 3.36 -13.69
C SER A 37 3.10 2.00 -13.03
N LYS A 38 2.86 0.93 -13.80
CA LYS A 38 3.06 -0.44 -13.28
C LYS A 38 4.51 -0.64 -12.81
N LYS A 39 5.47 -0.08 -13.56
CA LYS A 39 6.90 -0.18 -13.24
C LYS A 39 7.30 0.74 -12.08
N ALA A 40 6.74 1.95 -11.99
CA ALA A 40 6.92 2.85 -10.86
C ALA A 40 6.40 2.21 -9.56
N LEU A 41 5.17 1.70 -9.59
CA LEU A 41 4.58 0.96 -8.46
C LEU A 41 5.44 -0.22 -8.04
N GLN A 42 6.01 -0.96 -9.00
CA GLN A 42 6.90 -2.07 -8.68
C GLN A 42 8.11 -1.60 -7.86
N TYR A 43 8.82 -0.55 -8.29
CA TYR A 43 9.97 -0.04 -7.54
C TYR A 43 9.57 0.54 -6.18
N GLU A 44 8.48 1.30 -6.12
CA GLU A 44 8.03 1.92 -4.87
C GLU A 44 7.60 0.87 -3.85
N ARG A 45 6.87 -0.17 -4.29
CA ARG A 45 6.53 -1.31 -3.45
C ARG A 45 7.78 -1.99 -2.93
N GLU A 46 8.74 -2.29 -3.79
CA GLU A 46 9.99 -2.93 -3.35
C GLU A 46 10.72 -2.06 -2.31
N ALA A 47 10.78 -0.73 -2.50
CA ALA A 47 11.35 0.20 -1.53
C ALA A 47 10.61 0.14 -0.18
N ALA A 48 9.28 0.22 -0.20
CA ALA A 48 8.45 0.16 1.01
C ALA A 48 8.59 -1.19 1.74
N MET A 49 8.62 -2.29 0.98
CA MET A 49 8.70 -3.64 1.52
C MET A 49 10.04 -3.94 2.20
N LEU A 50 11.14 -3.28 1.81
CA LEU A 50 12.40 -3.36 2.57
C LEU A 50 12.22 -2.85 4.01
N LEU A 51 11.35 -1.87 4.23
CA LEU A 51 11.07 -1.28 5.54
C LEU A 51 9.85 -1.88 6.24
N LEU A 52 9.28 -2.99 5.73
CA LEU A 52 8.02 -3.56 6.22
C LEU A 52 7.99 -3.72 7.75
N SER A 53 9.07 -4.26 8.31
CA SER A 53 9.21 -4.56 9.74
C SER A 53 10.00 -3.49 10.52
N ASP A 54 10.43 -2.41 9.88
CA ASP A 54 11.28 -1.37 10.47
C ASP A 54 10.42 -0.22 11.02
N TYR A 55 9.62 -0.50 12.05
CA TYR A 55 8.66 0.46 12.62
C TYR A 55 9.29 1.71 13.26
N ASP A 56 10.58 1.67 13.58
CA ASP A 56 11.31 2.80 14.16
C ASP A 56 11.73 3.84 13.10
N ILE A 57 11.57 3.55 11.81
CA ILE A 57 12.00 4.41 10.69
C ILE A 57 10.83 5.23 10.12
N GLU A 58 9.92 5.66 11.00
CA GLU A 58 8.87 6.61 10.63
C GLU A 58 9.46 8.04 10.60
N PRO A 59 9.05 8.89 9.64
CA PRO A 59 7.93 8.72 8.72
C PRO A 59 8.28 8.01 7.41
N THR A 60 9.55 7.71 7.15
CA THR A 60 10.02 7.19 5.85
C THR A 60 9.26 5.93 5.44
N ARG A 61 9.04 5.00 6.37
CA ARG A 61 8.29 3.76 6.13
C ARG A 61 6.86 4.05 5.66
N SER A 62 6.09 4.81 6.42
CA SER A 62 4.70 5.13 6.06
C SER A 62 4.57 6.00 4.81
N VAL A 63 5.52 6.92 4.57
CA VAL A 63 5.57 7.71 3.33
C VAL A 63 5.73 6.83 2.10
N LEU A 64 6.62 5.82 2.13
CA LEU A 64 6.81 4.90 1.00
C LEU A 64 5.56 4.04 0.75
N PHE A 65 4.91 3.53 1.81
CA PHE A 65 3.65 2.79 1.65
C PHE A 65 2.53 3.67 1.09
N ARG A 66 2.42 4.92 1.55
CA ARG A 66 1.45 5.88 1.00
C ARG A 66 1.71 6.17 -0.47
N SER A 67 2.97 6.42 -0.83
CA SER A 67 3.40 6.66 -2.21
C SER A 67 3.08 5.48 -3.12
N ALA A 68 3.37 4.25 -2.68
CA ALA A 68 3.01 3.03 -3.40
C ALA A 68 1.48 2.88 -3.56
N ALA A 69 0.69 3.25 -2.55
CA ALA A 69 -0.75 3.25 -2.64
C ALA A 69 -1.27 4.24 -3.69
N CYS A 70 -0.77 5.48 -3.70
CA CYS A 70 -1.11 6.49 -4.70
C CYS A 70 -0.83 6.00 -6.12
N LEU A 71 0.38 5.47 -6.37
CA LEU A 71 0.75 4.92 -7.68
C LEU A 71 -0.15 3.76 -8.12
N ALA A 72 -0.61 2.93 -7.18
CA ALA A 72 -1.56 1.87 -7.48
C ALA A 72 -2.96 2.42 -7.82
N LEU A 73 -3.42 3.46 -7.14
CA LEU A 73 -4.72 4.11 -7.38
C LEU A 73 -4.78 4.81 -8.74
N ASP A 74 -3.72 5.52 -9.13
CA ASP A 74 -3.65 6.26 -10.40
C ASP A 74 -3.95 5.38 -11.64
N PHE A 75 -3.75 4.06 -11.52
CA PHE A 75 -3.94 3.09 -12.60
C PHE A 75 -4.99 2.03 -12.28
N GLY A 76 -5.79 2.26 -11.24
CA GLY A 76 -6.94 1.43 -10.87
C GLY A 76 -6.58 0.06 -10.29
N ASN A 77 -5.37 -0.11 -9.74
CA ASN A 77 -5.00 -1.32 -9.02
C ASN A 77 -5.40 -1.23 -7.54
N TYR A 78 -6.72 -1.12 -7.30
CA TYR A 78 -7.30 -0.88 -5.97
C TYR A 78 -6.90 -1.95 -4.93
N ARG A 79 -6.77 -3.21 -5.36
CA ARG A 79 -6.35 -4.31 -4.46
C ARG A 79 -4.93 -4.12 -3.96
N GLU A 80 -4.03 -3.64 -4.80
CA GLU A 80 -2.65 -3.37 -4.37
C GLU A 80 -2.58 -2.11 -3.51
N ALA A 81 -3.34 -1.07 -3.87
CA ALA A 81 -3.46 0.13 -3.05
C ALA A 81 -3.94 -0.20 -1.63
N GLU A 82 -4.99 -1.00 -1.48
CA GLU A 82 -5.50 -1.47 -0.18
C GLU A 82 -4.41 -2.18 0.64
N ARG A 83 -3.61 -3.05 0.03
CA ARG A 83 -2.50 -3.72 0.72
C ARG A 83 -1.44 -2.75 1.20
N MET A 84 -1.03 -1.82 0.34
CA MET A 84 -0.01 -0.83 0.69
C MET A 84 -0.51 0.08 1.82
N ILE A 85 -1.77 0.50 1.76
CA ILE A 85 -2.40 1.26 2.84
C ILE A 85 -2.40 0.46 4.15
N ALA A 86 -2.81 -0.81 4.11
CA ALA A 86 -2.82 -1.66 5.29
C ALA A 86 -1.43 -1.82 5.93
N PHE A 87 -0.37 -1.96 5.13
CA PHE A 87 1.01 -2.00 5.64
C PHE A 87 1.47 -0.67 6.21
N GLY A 88 1.10 0.47 5.60
CA GLY A 88 1.36 1.79 6.16
C GLY A 88 0.71 1.96 7.52
N LEU A 89 -0.59 1.65 7.61
CA LEU A 89 -1.41 1.73 8.82
C LEU A 89 -1.01 0.75 9.93
N SER A 90 -0.35 -0.36 9.59
CA SER A 90 0.08 -1.34 10.60
C SER A 90 1.27 -0.89 11.44
N GLY A 91 1.89 0.24 11.10
CA GLY A 91 3.00 0.82 11.86
C GLY A 91 2.57 1.93 12.82
N ASN A 92 3.44 2.92 13.00
CA ASN A 92 3.16 4.12 13.78
C ASN A 92 3.33 5.40 12.93
N PRO A 93 2.57 5.52 11.82
CA PRO A 93 2.66 6.71 10.96
C PRO A 93 2.37 7.97 11.77
N PRO A 94 3.06 9.10 11.51
CA PRO A 94 2.71 10.37 12.13
C PRO A 94 1.27 10.77 11.73
N PRO A 95 0.60 11.64 12.52
CA PRO A 95 -0.81 11.95 12.32
C PRO A 95 -1.18 12.38 10.90
N GLU A 96 -0.33 13.19 10.25
CA GLU A 96 -0.57 13.66 8.88
C GLU A 96 -0.63 12.50 7.87
N ILE A 97 0.36 11.59 7.91
CA ILE A 97 0.42 10.43 7.00
C ILE A 97 -0.68 9.41 7.34
N LEU A 98 -1.02 9.27 8.63
CA LEU A 98 -2.12 8.42 9.06
C LEU A 98 -3.45 8.87 8.44
N GLU A 99 -3.73 10.17 8.45
CA GLU A 99 -4.94 10.71 7.86
C GLU A 99 -4.93 10.59 6.34
N GLU A 100 -3.80 10.85 5.66
CA GLU A 100 -3.69 10.63 4.22
C GLU A 100 -3.97 9.16 3.85
N LEU A 101 -3.41 8.19 4.59
CA LEU A 101 -3.65 6.75 4.37
C LEU A 101 -5.12 6.38 4.56
N ARG A 102 -5.78 6.94 5.58
CA ARG A 102 -7.22 6.73 5.82
C ARG A 102 -8.07 7.35 4.73
N GLU A 103 -7.72 8.54 4.28
CA GLU A 103 -8.42 9.22 3.20
C GLU A 103 -8.35 8.39 1.91
N LEU A 104 -7.17 7.90 1.52
CA LEU A 104 -7.02 7.00 0.37
C LEU A 104 -7.87 5.73 0.51
N PHE A 105 -7.98 5.18 1.72
CA PHE A 105 -8.82 3.99 1.94
C PHE A 105 -10.31 4.29 1.81
N ILE A 106 -10.79 5.35 2.46
CA ILE A 106 -12.22 5.67 2.51
C ILE A 106 -12.70 6.21 1.17
N SER A 107 -11.97 7.18 0.62
CA SER A 107 -12.38 7.92 -0.58
C SER A 107 -12.24 7.10 -1.85
N ASP A 108 -11.18 6.30 -1.99
CA ASP A 108 -10.90 5.59 -3.24
C ASP A 108 -11.24 4.10 -3.22
N ILE A 109 -11.00 3.41 -2.09
CA ILE A 109 -11.23 1.96 -1.99
C ILE A 109 -12.69 1.66 -1.64
N LEU A 110 -13.17 2.15 -0.50
CA LEU A 110 -14.52 1.82 -0.02
C LEU A 110 -15.62 2.42 -0.90
N SER A 111 -15.38 3.56 -1.55
CA SER A 111 -16.32 4.14 -2.52
C SER A 111 -16.55 3.23 -3.72
N LYS A 112 -15.55 2.45 -4.15
CA LYS A 112 -15.63 1.53 -5.30
C LYS A 112 -16.03 0.13 -4.90
N TYR A 113 -15.58 -0.34 -3.75
CA TYR A 113 -15.83 -1.69 -3.24
C TYR A 113 -16.38 -1.61 -1.82
N PRO A 114 -17.67 -1.25 -1.64
CA PRO A 114 -18.25 -1.19 -0.31
C PRO A 114 -18.21 -2.57 0.33
N ALA A 115 -17.80 -2.62 1.59
CA ALA A 115 -17.83 -3.85 2.37
C ALA A 115 -19.27 -4.37 2.42
N LYS A 116 -19.48 -5.61 1.97
CA LYS A 116 -20.77 -6.27 2.18
C LYS A 116 -20.93 -6.52 3.68
N PRO A 117 -22.08 -6.20 4.29
CA PRO A 117 -22.33 -6.52 5.68
C PRO A 117 -22.24 -8.04 5.86
N ILE A 118 -21.27 -8.48 6.65
CA ILE A 118 -21.15 -9.89 7.03
C ILE A 118 -22.00 -10.06 8.30
N SER A 119 -23.08 -10.81 8.21
CA SER A 119 -23.83 -11.26 9.38
C SER A 119 -23.04 -12.39 10.06
N ILE A 120 -22.18 -12.03 11.00
CA ILE A 120 -21.50 -13.03 11.85
C ILE A 120 -22.53 -13.53 12.87
N SER A 121 -23.09 -14.72 12.64
CA SER A 121 -23.86 -15.43 13.67
C SER A 121 -22.88 -15.92 14.74
N LEU A 122 -22.95 -15.35 15.95
CA LEU A 122 -22.09 -15.72 17.10
C LEU A 122 -22.45 -17.10 17.71
N SER A 123 -23.15 -17.97 16.97
CA SER A 123 -23.61 -19.28 17.43
C SER A 123 -22.64 -20.42 17.05
N GLN A 124 -21.38 -20.34 17.46
CA GLN A 124 -20.49 -21.51 17.44
C GLN A 124 -20.20 -21.93 18.88
N PRO A 125 -20.49 -23.18 19.29
CA PRO A 125 -20.18 -23.64 20.64
C PRO A 125 -18.65 -23.67 20.81
N ARG A 126 -18.16 -23.15 21.93
CA ARG A 126 -16.75 -23.32 22.32
C ARG A 126 -16.46 -24.83 22.40
N PRO A 127 -15.35 -25.34 21.86
CA PRO A 127 -15.00 -26.74 22.07
C PRO A 127 -14.87 -26.95 23.58
N SER A 128 -15.73 -27.81 24.12
CA SER A 128 -15.69 -28.20 25.53
C SER A 128 -14.34 -28.83 25.82
N SER A 129 -13.61 -28.26 26.77
CA SER A 129 -12.42 -28.84 27.36
C SER A 129 -12.73 -30.25 27.86
N LEU A 130 -12.39 -31.28 27.08
CA LEU A 130 -12.33 -32.65 27.55
C LEU A 130 -10.89 -33.14 27.49
N PHE A 131 -10.31 -33.25 28.69
CA PHE A 131 -9.55 -34.39 29.17
C PHE A 131 -8.79 -35.23 28.14
N ILE A 132 -7.44 -35.20 28.21
CA ILE A 132 -6.67 -36.44 28.26
C ILE A 132 -5.68 -36.32 29.42
N VAL A 133 -5.99 -37.05 30.49
CA VAL A 133 -5.02 -37.53 31.48
C VAL A 133 -4.19 -38.60 30.78
N LEU A 134 -2.87 -38.43 30.75
CA LEU A 134 -1.89 -39.51 30.72
C LEU A 134 -0.75 -39.13 31.66
#